data_AF-A0A8S3JU65-F1
#
_entry.id   AF-A0A8S3JU65-F1
#
_cell.length_a   1.000
_cell.length_b   1.000
_cell.length_c   1.000
_cell.angle_alpha   90.00
_cell.angle_beta   90.00
_cell.angle_gamma   90.00
#
_symmetry.space_group_name_H-M   'P 1'
#
loop_
_entity.id
_entity.type
_entity.pdbx_description
1 polymer ?
#
loop_
_entity_poly.entity_id
_entity_poly.type
_entity_poly.pdbx_seq_one_letter_code
_entity_poly.pdbx_strand_id
1 'polypeptide(L)' 'ASRTLCAAERNYSSVEREALAIVWATKHFRQYLEGGPVLVRSDCKALEWLKTARDPTGRLAR' A
#
# COMPACT_ATOMS: atom_id res chain seq x y z
N ALA A 1 8.97 -7.82 -7.87
CA ALA A 1 9.70 -6.56 -7.61
C ALA A 1 9.81 -6.35 -6.11
N SER A 2 10.98 -5.98 -5.57
CA SER A 2 11.20 -5.72 -4.15
C SER A 2 11.72 -4.30 -3.97
N ARG A 3 11.24 -3.62 -2.92
CA ARG A 3 11.69 -2.27 -2.55
C ARG A 3 12.40 -2.32 -1.20
N THR A 4 13.59 -1.75 -1.14
CA THR A 4 14.31 -1.58 0.13
C THR A 4 13.69 -0.46 0.95
N LEU A 5 13.43 -0.72 2.24
CA LEU A 5 12.89 0.27 3.17
C LEU A 5 13.99 1.28 3.56
N CYS A 6 13.66 2.57 3.47
CA CYS A 6 14.49 3.66 3.98
C CYS A 6 14.56 3.63 5.51
N ALA A 7 15.57 4.29 6.10
CA ALA A 7 15.79 4.29 7.56
C ALA A 7 14.54 4.69 8.36
N ALA A 8 13.76 5.67 7.87
CA ALA A 8 12.50 6.07 8.49
C ALA A 8 11.39 5.01 8.37
N GLU A 9 11.32 4.30 7.23
CA GLU A 9 10.30 3.29 6.94
C GLU A 9 10.56 1.97 7.69
N ARG A 10 11.81 1.73 8.12
CA ARG A 10 12.16 0.58 8.98
C ARG A 10 11.50 0.64 10.35
N ASN A 11 11.24 1.85 10.84
CA ASN A 11 10.59 2.08 12.13
C ASN A 11 9.06 1.98 12.06
N TYR A 12 8.49 1.79 10.87
CA TYR A 12 7.05 1.67 10.72
C TYR A 12 6.54 0.35 11.28
N SER A 13 5.28 0.32 11.72
CA SER A 13 4.60 -0.91 12.10
C SER A 13 4.43 -1.84 10.90
N SER A 14 4.21 -3.14 11.13
CA SER A 14 4.02 -4.11 10.04
C SER A 14 2.88 -3.71 9.08
N VAL A 15 1.81 -3.13 9.63
CA VAL A 15 0.65 -2.62 8.87
C VAL A 15 1.06 -1.48 7.94
N GLU A 16 1.81 -0.52 8.44
CA GLU A 16 2.28 0.63 7.66
C GLU A 16 3.28 0.21 6.57
N ARG A 17 4.12 -0.79 6.84
CA ARG A 17 5.04 -1.35 5.83
C ARG A 17 4.29 -2.05 4.71
N GLU A 18 3.24 -2.81 5.03
CA GLU A 18 2.40 -3.43 4.00
C GLU A 18 1.63 -2.38 3.20
N ALA A 19 1.05 -1.38 3.86
CA ALA A 19 0.37 -0.26 3.18
C ALA A 19 1.31 0.42 2.16
N LEU A 20 2.54 0.71 2.61
CA LEU A 20 3.58 1.31 1.80
C LEU A 20 4.00 0.41 0.63
N ALA A 21 4.07 -0.90 0.84
CA ALA A 21 4.37 -1.86 -0.21
C ALA A 21 3.29 -1.88 -1.30
N ILE A 22 2.01 -1.80 -0.90
CA ILE A 22 0.89 -1.71 -1.84
C ILE A 22 0.94 -0.39 -2.62
N VAL A 23 1.13 0.75 -1.94
CA VAL A 23 1.26 2.07 -2.60
C VAL A 23 2.43 2.10 -3.59
N TRP A 24 3.54 1.48 -3.23
CA TRP A 24 4.68 1.39 -4.13
C TRP A 24 4.39 0.49 -5.33
N ALA A 25 3.77 -0.68 -5.10
CA ALA A 25 3.41 -1.60 -6.16
C ALA A 25 2.41 -0.97 -7.13
N THR A 26 1.41 -0.23 -6.64
CA THR A 26 0.44 0.45 -7.51
C THR A 26 1.08 1.56 -8.34
N LYS A 27 2.03 2.31 -7.78
CA LYS A 27 2.81 3.31 -8.52
C LYS A 27 3.75 2.65 -9.55
N HIS A 28 4.41 1.55 -9.21
CA HIS A 28 5.37 0.87 -10.08
C HIS A 28 4.68 0.14 -11.25
N PHE A 29 3.57 -0.54 -10.97
CA PHE A 29 2.80 -1.27 -11.98
C PHE A 29 1.67 -0.45 -12.59
N ARG A 30 1.64 0.88 -12.38
CA ARG A 30 0.55 1.77 -12.83
C ARG A 30 0.12 1.52 -14.28
N GLN A 31 1.08 1.44 -15.19
CA GLN A 31 0.88 1.13 -16.62
C GLN A 31 0.14 -0.20 -16.90
N TYR A 32 0.25 -1.18 -16.00
CA TYR A 32 -0.47 -2.46 -16.07
C TYR A 32 -1.81 -2.43 -15.33
N LEU A 33 -1.95 -1.56 -14.34
CA LEU A 33 -3.13 -1.46 -13.49
C LEU A 33 -4.20 -0.51 -14.06
N GLU A 34 -3.82 0.43 -14.91
CA GLU A 34 -4.75 1.43 -15.50
C GLU A 34 -5.76 0.83 -16.49
N GLY A 35 -5.64 -0.46 -16.84
CA GLY A 35 -6.52 -1.14 -17.79
C GLY A 35 -7.72 -1.88 -17.19
N GLY A 36 -7.87 -1.95 -15.86
CA GLY A 36 -8.97 -2.70 -15.25
C GLY A 36 -8.91 -2.84 -13.73
N PRO A 37 -9.92 -3.49 -13.12
CA PRO A 37 -9.95 -3.71 -11.69
C PRO A 37 -8.78 -4.57 -11.21
N VAL A 38 -8.15 -4.18 -10.11
CA VAL A 38 -6.98 -4.84 -9.53
C VAL A 38 -7.36 -5.55 -8.24
N LEU A 39 -7.00 -6.82 -8.12
CA LEU A 39 -7.14 -7.58 -6.88
C LEU A 39 -5.83 -7.55 -6.09
N VAL A 40 -5.82 -6.82 -4.97
CA VAL A 40 -4.68 -6.81 -4.04
C VAL A 40 -4.95 -7.82 -2.90
N ARG A 41 -4.05 -8.78 -2.72
CA ARG A 41 -4.08 -9.75 -1.61
C ARG A 41 -2.98 -9.37 -0.61
N SER A 42 -3.38 -9.01 0.61
CA SER A 42 -2.50 -8.80 1.77
C SER A 42 -2.90 -9.77 2.86
N ASP A 43 -1.95 -10.28 3.64
CA ASP A 43 -2.21 -11.08 4.84
C ASP A 43 -2.55 -10.21 6.07
N CYS A 44 -2.31 -8.90 6.00
CA CYS A 44 -2.72 -7.98 7.04
C CYS A 44 -4.21 -7.62 6.99
N LYS A 45 -4.98 -8.18 7.94
CA LYS A 45 -6.37 -7.80 8.22
C LYS A 45 -6.55 -6.32 8.56
N ALA A 46 -5.53 -5.67 9.11
CA ALA A 46 -5.63 -4.25 9.40
C ALA A 46 -5.79 -3.44 8.10
N LEU A 47 -5.35 -3.90 6.93
CA LEU A 47 -5.60 -3.19 5.67
C LEU A 47 -7.03 -3.33 5.13
N GLU A 48 -7.90 -4.09 5.80
CA GLU A 48 -9.32 -4.16 5.43
C GLU A 48 -10.01 -2.80 5.57
N TRP A 49 -9.57 -1.94 6.50
CA TRP A 49 -10.11 -0.57 6.62
C TRP A 49 -9.84 0.27 5.36
N LEU A 50 -8.77 -0.02 4.61
CA LEU A 50 -8.43 0.69 3.38
C LEU A 50 -9.46 0.46 2.26
N LYS A 51 -10.17 -0.69 2.27
CA LYS A 51 -11.25 -0.97 1.32
C LYS A 51 -12.49 -0.11 1.57
N THR A 52 -12.70 0.32 2.81
CA THR A 52 -13.87 1.09 3.25
C THR A 52 -13.56 2.58 3.39
N ALA A 53 -12.27 2.94 3.47
CA ALA A 53 -11.83 4.32 3.55
C ALA A 53 -12.02 5.04 2.21
N ARG A 54 -13.18 5.70 2.10
CA ARG A 54 -13.57 6.51 0.94
C ARG A 54 -12.68 7.75 0.75
N ASP A 55 -12.02 8.20 1.82
CA ASP A 55 -11.04 9.27 1.86
C ASP A 55 -10.03 8.94 2.99
N PRO A 56 -8.88 8.30 2.69
CA PRO A 56 -7.87 8.05 3.72
C PRO A 56 -7.22 9.39 4.08
N THR A 57 -7.50 9.94 5.25
CA THR A 57 -6.86 11.18 5.73
C THR A 57 -5.57 10.86 6.49
N GLY A 58 -4.47 11.55 6.19
CA GLY A 58 -3.21 11.47 6.96
C GLY A 58 -2.03 10.82 6.21
N ARG A 59 -1.08 10.22 6.94
CA ARG A 59 0.16 9.65 6.38
C ARG A 59 -0.08 8.47 5.42
N LEU A 60 -1.26 7.86 5.52
CA LEU A 60 -1.73 6.75 4.68
C LEU A 60 -2.29 7.20 3.32
N ALA A 61 -2.44 8.51 3.11
CA ALA A 61 -2.97 9.14 1.90
C ALA A 61 -1.90 9.56 0.87
N ARG A 62 -0.60 9.54 1.24
CA ARG A 62 0.50 10.11 0.43
C ARG A 62 1.33 9.03 -0.28
#